data_AF-V5FX06-F1
#
_entry.id   AF-V5FX06-F1
#
_cell.length_a   1.000
_cell.length_b   1.000
_cell.length_c   1.000
_cell.angle_alpha   90.00
_cell.angle_beta   90.00
_cell.angle_gamma   90.00
#
_symmetry.space_group_name_H-M   'P 1'
#
loop_
_entity.id
_entity.type
_entity.pdbx_description
1 polymer ?
#
loop_
_entity_poly.entity_id
_entity_poly.type
_entity_poly.pdbx_seq_one_letter_code
_entity_poly.pdbx_strand_id
1 'polypeptide(L)'
;EHLWESKQLGAHSPHVLLSTLMFFNTKHFNLTSVDEHMQLSFSHIMKHWKRNPNQPSSKIPGSRNVLLRFYPPQSAIQNNARKKKVYEQEQNEENPLRCPVKLYEFYLSKCPESVKTRNDVFYLQPERSCVPDSPVWYSTMPLPREALEKMLHRVKMVKEINVALLTS
;
A
#
# COMPACT_ATOMS: atom_id res chain seq x y z
N GLU A 1 14.46 -7.29 5.69
CA GLU A 1 15.38 -7.73 4.62
C GLU A 1 14.90 -8.96 3.86
N HIS A 2 14.78 -10.14 4.48
CA HIS A 2 14.45 -11.40 3.80
C HIS A 2 13.32 -11.36 2.75
N LEU A 3 12.19 -10.68 3.01
CA LEU A 3 11.08 -10.58 2.05
C LEU A 3 11.43 -9.84 0.75
N TRP A 4 12.32 -8.85 0.82
CA TRP A 4 12.79 -8.11 -0.36
C TRP A 4 13.80 -8.94 -1.15
N GLU A 5 14.73 -9.59 -0.46
CA GLU A 5 15.78 -10.43 -1.07
C GLU A 5 15.19 -11.66 -1.76
N SER A 6 14.19 -12.29 -1.14
CA SER A 6 13.44 -13.42 -1.70
C SER A 6 12.39 -13.01 -2.75
N LYS A 7 12.37 -11.73 -3.16
CA LYS A 7 11.45 -11.18 -4.17
C LYS A 7 9.96 -11.40 -3.85
N GLN A 8 9.61 -11.55 -2.58
CA GLN A 8 8.21 -11.59 -2.14
C GLN A 8 7.61 -10.18 -2.09
N LEU A 9 8.46 -9.15 -2.01
CA LEU A 9 8.11 -7.73 -2.12
C LEU A 9 8.84 -7.08 -3.29
N GLY A 10 8.23 -6.06 -3.89
CA GLY A 10 8.73 -5.34 -5.06
C GLY A 10 7.64 -5.03 -6.08
N ALA A 11 8.06 -4.73 -7.31
CA ALA A 11 7.17 -4.33 -8.40
C ALA A 11 7.47 -5.07 -9.72
N HIS A 12 8.12 -6.23 -9.67
CA HIS A 12 8.54 -6.97 -10.86
C HIS A 12 7.43 -7.83 -11.49
N SER A 13 6.27 -7.93 -10.83
CA SER A 13 5.04 -8.50 -11.40
C SER A 13 3.81 -7.87 -10.75
N PRO A 14 2.61 -7.94 -11.37
CA PRO A 14 1.39 -7.38 -10.79
C PRO A 14 1.06 -7.97 -9.42
N HIS A 15 1.16 -9.30 -9.28
CA HIS A 15 0.84 -9.99 -8.02
C HIS A 15 1.80 -9.60 -6.89
N VAL A 16 3.10 -9.43 -7.20
CA VAL A 16 4.08 -9.01 -6.19
C VAL A 16 3.88 -7.55 -5.82
N LEU A 17 3.54 -6.68 -6.76
CA LEU A 17 3.18 -5.30 -6.45
C LEU A 17 1.97 -5.21 -5.52
N LEU A 18 0.89 -5.95 -5.79
CA LEU A 18 -0.28 -5.99 -4.90
C LEU A 18 0.08 -6.52 -3.51
N SER A 19 0.92 -7.55 -3.43
CA SER A 19 1.41 -8.11 -2.16
C SER A 19 2.23 -7.08 -1.38
N THR A 20 3.02 -6.28 -2.08
CA THR A 20 3.83 -5.22 -1.50
C THR A 20 3.00 -4.08 -0.95
N LEU A 21 1.99 -3.64 -1.70
CA LEU A 21 1.03 -2.64 -1.21
C LEU A 21 0.22 -3.17 -0.02
N MET A 22 -0.20 -4.45 -0.06
CA MET A 22 -0.86 -5.08 1.08
C MET A 22 0.04 -5.08 2.31
N PHE A 23 1.30 -5.47 2.18
CA PHE A 23 2.27 -5.42 3.26
C PHE A 23 2.37 -4.01 3.88
N PHE A 24 2.51 -2.97 3.05
CA PHE A 24 2.58 -1.59 3.56
C PHE A 24 1.27 -1.14 4.21
N ASN A 25 0.13 -1.45 3.61
CA ASN A 25 -1.18 -1.08 4.15
C ASN A 25 -1.44 -1.79 5.48
N THR A 26 -1.11 -3.08 5.59
CA THR A 26 -1.19 -3.80 6.86
C THR A 26 -0.27 -3.21 7.91
N LYS A 27 0.98 -2.89 7.55
CA LYS A 27 1.99 -2.37 8.47
C LYS A 27 1.71 -0.94 8.94
N HIS A 28 1.36 -0.04 8.03
CA HIS A 28 1.30 1.40 8.30
C HIS A 28 -0.12 1.95 8.42
N PHE A 29 -1.07 1.41 7.66
CA PHE A 29 -2.49 1.76 7.77
C PHE A 29 -3.24 0.87 8.77
N ASN A 30 -2.54 -0.11 9.34
CA ASN A 30 -3.07 -1.03 10.35
C ASN A 30 -4.31 -1.78 9.85
N LEU A 31 -4.35 -2.15 8.56
CA LEU A 31 -5.39 -3.01 7.99
C LEU A 31 -5.04 -4.47 8.28
N THR A 32 -5.75 -5.10 9.20
CA THR A 32 -5.40 -6.42 9.74
C THR A 32 -6.43 -7.49 9.44
N SER A 33 -7.57 -7.17 8.84
CA SER A 33 -8.54 -8.16 8.36
C SER A 33 -8.76 -8.05 6.86
N VAL A 34 -9.28 -9.13 6.27
CA VAL A 34 -9.64 -9.18 4.85
C VAL A 34 -10.70 -8.15 4.54
N ASP A 35 -11.71 -8.02 5.39
CA ASP A 35 -12.79 -7.05 5.22
C ASP A 35 -12.27 -5.61 5.23
N GLU A 36 -11.28 -5.30 6.08
CA GLU A 36 -10.62 -4.00 6.08
C GLU A 36 -9.85 -3.72 4.77
N HIS A 37 -9.20 -4.74 4.20
CA HIS A 37 -8.56 -4.61 2.89
C HIS A 37 -9.57 -4.51 1.74
N MET A 38 -10.71 -5.19 1.82
CA MET A 38 -11.79 -5.12 0.83
C MET A 38 -12.49 -3.76 0.84
N GLN A 39 -12.62 -3.13 2.00
CA GLN A 39 -13.22 -1.79 2.15
C GLN A 39 -12.26 -0.65 1.77
N LEU A 40 -10.98 -0.96 1.53
CA LEU A 40 -10.01 0.04 1.08
C LEU A 40 -10.33 0.45 -0.36
N SER A 41 -10.15 1.73 -0.66
CA SER A 41 -10.35 2.27 -2.00
C SER A 41 -9.33 3.36 -2.33
N PHE A 42 -9.19 3.68 -3.61
CA PHE A 42 -8.30 4.74 -4.08
C PHE A 42 -8.63 6.09 -3.45
N SER A 43 -9.91 6.42 -3.28
CA SER A 43 -10.33 7.71 -2.68
C SER A 43 -9.94 7.86 -1.21
N HIS A 44 -9.65 6.77 -0.51
CA HIS A 44 -9.22 6.82 0.90
C HIS A 44 -7.75 7.20 1.09
N ILE A 45 -6.94 7.16 0.02
CA ILE A 45 -5.49 7.39 0.08
C ILE A 45 -5.13 8.64 -0.71
N MET A 46 -4.65 9.65 0.02
CA MET A 46 -4.25 10.93 -0.56
C MET A 46 -2.74 11.14 -0.44
N LYS A 47 -2.13 11.68 -1.49
CA LYS A 47 -0.72 12.09 -1.47
C LYS A 47 -0.59 13.47 -0.85
N HIS A 48 0.28 13.61 0.15
CA HIS A 48 0.57 14.87 0.82
C HIS A 48 2.07 15.20 0.78
N TRP A 49 2.36 16.48 1.06
CA TRP A 49 3.70 16.99 1.26
C TRP A 49 3.85 17.43 2.71
N LYS A 50 4.79 16.84 3.43
CA LYS A 50 5.17 17.23 4.79
C LYS A 50 6.25 18.29 4.71
N ARG A 51 5.98 19.45 5.31
CA ARG A 51 6.94 20.53 5.47
C ARG A 51 7.59 20.37 6.83
N ASN A 52 8.92 20.29 6.90
CA ASN A 52 9.64 20.18 8.16
C ASN A 52 9.43 21.44 9.01
N PRO A 53 8.85 21.35 10.22
CA PRO A 53 8.63 22.52 11.09
C PRO A 53 9.93 23.17 11.56
N ASN A 54 11.01 22.38 11.69
CA ASN A 54 12.31 22.83 12.19
C ASN A 54 13.25 23.37 11.09
N GLN A 55 12.80 23.48 9.85
CA GLN A 55 13.57 24.08 8.75
C GLN A 55 13.02 25.48 8.48
N PRO A 56 13.72 26.56 8.89
CA PRO A 56 13.29 27.93 8.67
C PRO A 56 13.31 28.23 7.17
N SER A 57 12.16 28.13 6.51
CA SER A 57 11.88 28.57 5.13
C SER A 57 13.10 28.60 4.17
N SER A 58 13.92 27.55 4.18
CA SER A 58 15.13 27.52 3.38
C SER A 58 14.69 27.27 1.95
N LYS A 59 15.06 28.21 1.09
CA LYS A 59 14.74 28.29 -0.34
C LYS A 59 15.48 27.20 -1.13
N ILE A 60 15.38 25.93 -0.72
CA ILE A 60 15.79 24.80 -1.55
C ILE A 60 14.50 24.23 -2.16
N PRO A 61 14.20 24.53 -3.44
CA PRO A 61 13.12 23.87 -4.15
C PRO A 61 13.54 22.41 -4.34
N GLY A 62 13.03 21.48 -3.52
CA GLY A 62 13.27 20.05 -3.73
C GLY A 62 13.09 19.13 -2.52
N SER A 63 13.38 19.58 -1.30
CA SER A 63 13.28 18.73 -0.09
C SER A 63 11.90 18.82 0.56
N ARG A 64 10.85 18.41 -0.17
CA ARG A 64 9.52 18.22 0.42
C ARG A 64 9.33 16.73 0.66
N ASN A 65 9.26 16.33 1.93
CA ASN A 65 8.97 14.95 2.29
C ASN A 65 7.58 14.58 1.78
N VAL A 66 7.47 13.56 0.93
CA VAL A 66 6.19 13.09 0.39
C VAL A 66 5.64 11.97 1.28
N LEU A 67 4.33 11.92 1.48
CA LEU A 67 3.68 10.82 2.18
C LEU A 67 2.34 10.46 1.57
N LEU A 68 1.87 9.24 1.85
CA LEU A 68 0.48 8.84 1.63
C LEU A 68 -0.25 8.92 2.96
N ARG A 69 -1.45 9.49 2.93
CA ARG A 69 -2.33 9.58 4.09
C ARG A 69 -3.60 8.78 3.83
N PHE A 70 -3.91 7.89 4.77
CA PHE A 70 -5.13 7.12 4.78
C PHE A 70 -6.08 7.64 5.85
N TYR A 71 -7.31 7.88 5.44
CA TYR A 71 -8.43 8.25 6.31
C TYR A 71 -9.39 7.07 6.39
N PRO A 72 -9.42 6.31 7.50
CA PRO A 72 -10.36 5.21 7.64
C PRO A 72 -11.80 5.70 7.58
N PRO A 73 -12.73 4.93 7.00
CA PRO A 73 -14.16 5.22 7.06
C PRO A 73 -14.63 5.40 8.51
N GLN A 74 -15.63 6.25 8.74
CA GLN A 74 -16.17 6.49 10.10
C GLN A 74 -16.66 5.21 10.77
N SER A 75 -17.27 4.30 10.00
CA SER A 75 -17.71 2.98 10.47
C SER A 75 -16.54 2.15 11.03
N ALA A 76 -15.37 2.18 10.40
CA ALA A 76 -14.19 1.47 10.86
C ALA A 76 -13.67 2.01 12.21
N ILE A 77 -13.80 3.32 12.44
CA ILE A 77 -13.41 3.98 13.70
C ILE A 77 -14.42 3.65 14.82
N GLN A 78 -15.72 3.70 14.51
CA GLN A 78 -16.79 3.39 15.48
C GLN A 78 -16.74 1.92 15.94
N ASN A 79 -16.45 0.99 15.03
CA ASN A 79 -16.38 -0.44 15.33
C ASN A 79 -15.10 -0.83 16.10
N ASN A 80 -14.06 0.03 16.13
CA ASN A 80 -12.81 -0.28 16.80
C ASN A 80 -12.10 0.98 17.31
N ALA A 81 -12.23 1.27 18.60
CA ALA A 81 -11.63 2.43 19.26
C ALA A 81 -10.08 2.49 19.19
N ARG A 82 -9.40 1.38 18.84
CA ARG A 82 -7.94 1.38 18.63
C ARG A 82 -7.54 1.94 17.27
N LYS A 83 -8.48 2.13 16.34
CA LYS A 83 -8.21 2.72 15.03
C LYS A 83 -7.96 4.23 15.17
N LYS A 84 -6.92 4.71 14.51
CA LYS A 84 -6.59 6.14 14.45
C LYS A 84 -7.46 6.81 13.39
N LYS A 85 -7.72 8.11 13.56
CA LYS A 85 -8.42 8.93 12.55
C LYS A 85 -7.62 9.10 11.25
N VAL A 86 -6.29 8.98 11.34
CA VAL A 86 -5.37 9.19 10.23
C VAL A 86 -4.19 8.23 10.39
N TYR A 87 -3.76 7.65 9.26
CA TYR A 87 -2.53 6.88 9.15
C TYR A 87 -1.66 7.44 8.03
N GLU A 88 -0.33 7.28 8.15
CA GLU A 88 0.62 7.84 7.19
C GLU A 88 1.67 6.79 6.77
N GLN A 89 2.04 6.82 5.50
CA GLN A 89 3.17 6.09 4.90
C GLN A 89 4.13 7.12 4.31
N GLU A 90 5.29 7.29 4.93
CA GLU A 90 6.30 8.25 4.47
C GLU A 90 7.09 7.70 3.28
N GLN A 91 7.56 8.59 2.41
CA GLN A 91 8.49 8.26 1.35
C GLN A 91 9.78 7.69 1.93
N ASN A 92 10.28 6.62 1.32
CA ASN A 92 11.63 6.14 1.55
C ASN A 92 12.56 6.83 0.54
N GLU A 93 13.33 7.82 1.00
CA GLU A 93 14.29 8.55 0.17
C GLU A 93 15.56 7.74 -0.11
N GLU A 94 15.95 6.85 0.81
CA GLU A 94 17.16 6.04 0.70
C GLU A 94 17.03 4.96 -0.37
N ASN A 95 15.85 4.35 -0.49
CA ASN A 95 15.61 3.28 -1.46
C ASN A 95 14.27 3.46 -2.20
N PRO A 96 14.28 4.09 -3.38
CA PRO A 96 13.09 4.30 -4.19
C PRO A 96 12.34 3.02 -4.59
N LEU A 97 13.04 1.89 -4.75
CA LEU A 97 12.43 0.61 -5.11
C LEU A 97 11.67 -0.04 -3.95
N ARG A 98 11.94 0.40 -2.71
CA ARG A 98 11.25 -0.03 -1.50
C ARG A 98 10.37 1.07 -0.91
N CYS A 99 10.17 2.15 -1.65
CA CYS A 99 9.40 3.29 -1.19
C CYS A 99 7.89 3.06 -1.36
N PRO A 100 7.07 3.13 -0.29
CA PRO A 100 5.63 2.93 -0.39
C PRO A 100 4.96 3.96 -1.31
N VAL A 101 5.38 5.23 -1.24
CA VAL A 101 4.88 6.29 -2.13
C VAL A 101 5.15 5.97 -3.60
N LYS A 102 6.39 5.58 -3.96
CA LYS A 102 6.77 5.26 -5.34
C LYS A 102 6.10 4.00 -5.87
N LEU A 103 5.95 2.98 -5.03
CA LEU A 103 5.26 1.75 -5.38
C LEU A 103 3.76 1.99 -5.60
N TYR A 104 3.14 2.86 -4.81
CA TYR A 104 1.76 3.29 -5.05
C TYR A 104 1.60 4.13 -6.32
N GLU A 105 2.53 5.06 -6.59
CA GLU A 105 2.56 5.81 -7.86
C GLU A 105 2.68 4.87 -9.06
N PHE A 106 3.55 3.86 -8.97
CA PHE A 106 3.71 2.85 -10.01
C PHE A 106 2.46 1.97 -10.14
N TYR A 107 1.79 1.65 -9.03
CA TYR A 107 0.52 0.94 -9.09
C TYR A 107 -0.53 1.74 -9.86
N LEU A 108 -0.71 3.02 -9.52
CA LEU A 108 -1.63 3.92 -10.22
C LEU A 108 -1.29 4.04 -11.71
N SER A 109 0.00 4.10 -12.09
CA SER A 109 0.37 4.22 -13.50
C SER A 109 0.02 2.96 -14.32
N LYS A 110 -0.09 1.80 -13.67
CA LYS A 110 -0.50 0.53 -14.29
C LYS A 110 -2.00 0.22 -14.18
N CYS A 111 -2.77 1.05 -13.48
CA CYS A 111 -4.22 0.94 -13.38
C CYS A 111 -4.93 1.68 -14.53
N PRO A 112 -6.09 1.20 -15.01
CA PRO A 112 -6.96 1.96 -15.89
C PRO A 112 -7.32 3.33 -15.28
N GLU A 113 -7.54 4.36 -16.10
CA GLU A 113 -7.86 5.70 -15.57
C GLU A 113 -9.21 5.71 -14.81
N SER A 114 -10.17 4.94 -15.30
CA SER A 114 -11.55 4.88 -14.76
C SER A 114 -11.65 4.37 -13.32
N VAL A 115 -10.66 3.64 -12.81
CA VAL A 115 -10.67 3.11 -11.45
C VAL A 115 -10.06 4.07 -10.43
N LYS A 116 -9.24 5.04 -10.85
CA LYS A 116 -8.51 5.93 -9.93
C LYS A 116 -9.42 6.86 -9.13
N THR A 117 -10.64 7.10 -9.63
CA THR A 117 -11.67 7.92 -8.98
C THR A 117 -12.70 7.08 -8.22
N ARG A 118 -12.60 5.75 -8.27
CA ARG A 118 -13.54 4.87 -7.57
C ARG A 118 -13.31 4.89 -6.06
N ASN A 119 -14.42 4.80 -5.33
CA ASN A 119 -14.46 4.85 -3.87
C ASN A 119 -14.72 3.47 -3.23
N ASP A 120 -14.81 2.40 -4.02
CA ASP A 120 -15.22 1.06 -3.61
C ASP A 120 -14.15 -0.02 -3.85
N VAL A 121 -13.02 0.32 -4.47
CA VAL A 121 -11.98 -0.65 -4.82
C VAL A 121 -10.57 -0.07 -4.68
N PHE A 122 -9.64 -0.88 -4.18
CA PHE A 122 -8.21 -0.59 -4.16
C PHE A 122 -7.40 -1.69 -4.84
N TYR A 123 -7.66 -2.96 -4.53
CA TYR A 123 -6.94 -4.10 -5.09
C TYR A 123 -7.64 -4.58 -6.36
N LEU A 124 -6.99 -4.42 -7.51
CA LEU A 124 -7.53 -4.79 -8.80
C LEU A 124 -7.01 -6.14 -9.26
N GLN A 125 -7.81 -6.85 -10.05
CA GLN A 125 -7.41 -8.12 -10.62
C GLN A 125 -6.39 -7.91 -11.75
N PRO A 126 -5.21 -8.56 -11.70
CA PRO A 126 -4.23 -8.53 -12.79
C PRO A 126 -4.79 -9.06 -14.10
N GLU A 127 -4.42 -8.42 -15.21
CA GLU A 127 -4.74 -8.88 -16.56
C GLU A 127 -3.89 -10.10 -16.92
N ARG A 128 -4.51 -11.12 -17.51
CA ARG A 128 -3.83 -12.40 -17.83
C ARG A 128 -2.75 -12.23 -18.89
N SER A 129 -2.93 -11.27 -19.80
CA SER A 129 -2.04 -11.02 -20.94
C SER A 129 -1.01 -9.94 -20.66
N CYS A 130 -1.00 -9.32 -19.47
CA CYS A 130 -0.02 -8.26 -19.20
C CYS A 130 1.39 -8.85 -19.07
N VAL A 131 2.34 -8.10 -19.61
CA VAL A 131 3.78 -8.36 -19.50
C VAL A 131 4.44 -7.17 -18.78
N PRO A 132 5.69 -7.28 -18.29
CA PRO A 132 6.34 -6.21 -17.54
C PRO A 132 6.27 -4.82 -18.23
N ASP A 133 6.45 -4.78 -19.55
CA ASP A 133 6.45 -3.52 -20.31
C ASP A 133 5.04 -3.00 -20.67
N SER A 134 3.98 -3.76 -20.36
CA SER A 134 2.60 -3.33 -20.64
C SER A 134 2.27 -2.02 -19.94
N PRO A 135 1.60 -1.06 -20.61
CA PRO A 135 1.22 0.21 -19.99
C PRO A 135 0.19 0.02 -18.88
N VAL A 136 -0.67 -1.00 -19.01
CA VAL A 136 -1.70 -1.39 -18.04
C VAL A 136 -1.44 -2.82 -17.58
N TRP A 137 -1.51 -3.07 -16.28
CA TRP A 137 -1.36 -4.41 -15.68
C TRP A 137 -2.64 -4.94 -15.06
N TYR A 138 -3.59 -4.05 -14.76
CA TYR A 138 -4.78 -4.40 -13.99
C TYR A 138 -6.06 -4.11 -14.77
N SER A 139 -7.06 -4.95 -14.53
CA SER A 139 -8.41 -4.75 -15.03
C SER A 139 -9.17 -3.72 -14.17
N THR A 140 -10.43 -3.45 -14.54
CA THR A 140 -11.36 -2.68 -13.70
C THR A 140 -12.05 -3.53 -12.63
N MET A 141 -11.79 -4.85 -12.59
CA MET A 141 -12.43 -5.77 -11.67
C MET A 141 -11.68 -5.81 -10.32
N PRO A 142 -12.41 -5.90 -9.20
CA PRO A 142 -11.78 -6.07 -7.89
C PRO A 142 -11.11 -7.45 -7.81
N LEU A 143 -10.03 -7.52 -7.03
CA LEU A 143 -9.39 -8.78 -6.70
C LEU A 143 -10.35 -9.64 -5.83
N PRO A 144 -10.53 -10.95 -6.13
CA PRO A 144 -11.40 -11.82 -5.34
C PRO A 144 -10.99 -11.92 -3.86
N ARG A 145 -11.98 -12.13 -2.99
CA ARG A 145 -11.78 -12.23 -1.53
C ARG A 145 -10.77 -13.32 -1.18
N GLU A 146 -10.86 -14.48 -1.82
CA GLU A 146 -10.01 -15.64 -1.56
C GLU A 146 -8.54 -15.35 -1.90
N ALA A 147 -8.30 -14.49 -2.90
CA ALA A 147 -6.95 -14.05 -3.26
C ALA A 147 -6.40 -13.06 -2.21
N LEU A 148 -7.22 -12.11 -1.75
CA LEU A 148 -6.85 -11.19 -0.65
C LEU A 148 -6.55 -11.95 0.64
N GLU A 149 -7.37 -12.95 0.98
CA GLU A 149 -7.17 -13.84 2.13
C GLU A 149 -5.81 -14.53 2.08
N LYS A 150 -5.49 -15.17 0.96
CA LYS A 150 -4.19 -15.84 0.77
C LYS A 150 -3.02 -14.86 0.89
N MET A 151 -3.13 -13.67 0.32
CA MET A 151 -2.08 -12.65 0.42
C MET A 151 -1.90 -12.16 1.86
N LEU A 152 -2.99 -11.85 2.56
CA LEU A 152 -2.93 -11.34 3.93
C LEU A 152 -2.40 -12.39 4.90
N HIS A 153 -2.80 -13.65 4.75
CA HIS A 153 -2.26 -14.74 5.57
C HIS A 153 -0.74 -14.87 5.41
N ARG A 154 -0.21 -14.78 4.18
CA ARG A 154 1.24 -14.77 3.96
C ARG A 154 1.93 -13.63 4.70
N VAL A 155 1.37 -12.42 4.65
CA VAL A 155 1.89 -11.25 5.38
C VAL A 155 1.89 -11.48 6.90
N LYS A 156 0.80 -12.03 7.45
CA LYS A 156 0.66 -12.30 8.88
C LYS A 156 1.57 -13.42 9.38
N MET A 157 1.65 -14.53 8.66
CA MET A 157 2.51 -15.66 9.02
C MET A 157 3.98 -15.23 9.13
N VAL A 158 4.46 -14.40 8.21
CA VAL A 158 5.83 -13.87 8.28
C VAL A 158 6.05 -13.03 9.54
N LYS A 159 5.06 -12.22 9.93
CA LYS A 159 5.12 -11.45 11.19
C LYS A 159 5.14 -12.37 12.40
N GLU A 160 4.28 -13.39 12.45
CA GLU A 160 4.19 -14.34 13.57
C GLU A 160 5.50 -15.10 13.76
N ILE A 161 6.07 -15.65 12.69
CA ILE A 161 7.36 -16.36 12.74
C ILE A 161 8.48 -15.42 13.20
N ASN A 162 8.53 -14.20 12.65
CA ASN A 162 9.57 -13.24 13.02
C ASN A 162 9.45 -12.80 14.49
N VAL A 163 8.23 -12.66 15.02
CA VAL A 163 8.02 -12.40 16.45
C VAL A 163 8.48 -13.59 17.28
N ALA A 164 8.06 -14.81 16.92
CA ALA A 164 8.45 -16.03 17.64
C ALA A 164 9.98 -16.16 17.76
N LEU A 165 10.72 -15.95 16.66
CA LEU A 165 12.19 -16.01 16.63
C LEU A 165 12.88 -14.92 17.47
N LEU A 166 12.26 -13.75 17.63
CA LEU A 166 12.82 -12.66 18.45
C LEU A 166 12.47 -12.79 19.93
N THR A 167 11.44 -13.59 20.25
CA THR A 167 10.97 -13.84 21.63
C THR A 167 11.43 -15.17 22.20
N SER A 168 12.11 -16.00 21.39
CA SER A 168 12.73 -17.27 21.78
C SER A 168 14.20 -17.06 22.08
#